data_AF-A0A2N5VY94-F1
#
_entry.id   AF-A0A2N5VY94-F1
#
_cell.length_a   1.000
_cell.length_b   1.000
_cell.length_c   1.000
_cell.angle_alpha   90.00
_cell.angle_beta   90.00
_cell.angle_gamma   90.00
#
_symmetry.space_group_name_H-M   'P 1'
#
loop_
_entity.id
_entity.type
_entity.pdbx_description
1 polymer ?
#
loop_
_entity_poly.entity_id
_entity_poly.type
_entity_poly.pdbx_seq_one_letter_code
_entity_poly.pdbx_strand_id
1 'polypeptide(L)'
;MAIGGVIRDSAWRMYQLSPPNTNPEPNQPFIHLDPFIMINYLTNLPNRIPEKQRMFQGDHRLVHQKLPRARLYMGIYYTIFGASMLWSANGLYKLIR
;
A
#
# COMPACT_ATOMS: atom_id res chain seq x y z
N MET A 1 26.92 6.15 37.53
CA MET A 1 25.90 6.67 36.60
C MET A 1 26.45 6.52 35.18
N ALA A 2 26.09 5.45 34.45
CA ALA A 2 26.25 5.27 33.00
C ALA A 2 25.77 3.85 32.59
N ILE A 3 24.47 3.57 32.72
CA ILE A 3 23.84 2.28 32.34
C ILE A 3 23.10 2.47 30.99
N GLY A 4 23.79 2.97 29.97
CA GLY A 4 23.15 3.39 28.70
C GLY A 4 23.75 2.81 27.41
N GLY A 5 24.94 2.21 27.45
CA GLY A 5 25.68 1.82 26.23
C GLY A 5 25.47 0.38 25.75
N VAL A 6 25.26 -0.58 26.66
CA VAL A 6 25.38 -2.02 26.34
C VAL A 6 24.10 -2.61 25.70
N ILE A 7 22.94 -1.98 25.92
CA ILE A 7 21.64 -2.51 25.45
C ILE A 7 21.41 -2.22 23.96
N ARG A 8 22.09 -1.23 23.37
CA ARG A 8 21.84 -0.82 21.98
C ARG A 8 22.47 -1.75 20.93
N ASP A 9 23.57 -2.44 21.28
CA ASP A 9 24.34 -3.26 20.34
C ASP A 9 23.88 -4.73 20.30
N SER A 10 23.18 -5.19 21.35
CA SER A 10 22.70 -6.57 21.47
C SER A 10 21.40 -6.83 20.69
N ALA A 11 20.61 -5.79 20.39
CA ALA A 11 19.37 -5.90 19.63
C ALA A 11 19.57 -6.32 18.16
N TRP A 12 20.71 -5.98 17.56
CA TRP A 12 20.99 -6.25 16.15
C TRP A 12 21.54 -7.67 15.90
N ARG A 13 22.04 -8.36 16.93
CA ARG A 13 22.59 -9.73 16.78
C ARG A 13 21.53 -10.83 16.77
N MET A 14 20.30 -10.55 17.20
CA MET A 14 19.24 -11.58 17.29
C MET A 14 18.53 -11.87 15.95
N TYR A 15 18.80 -11.09 14.90
CA TYR A 15 18.23 -11.29 13.56
C TYR A 15 19.05 -12.23 12.65
N GLN A 16 20.02 -12.97 13.19
CA GLN A 16 20.82 -13.97 12.45
C GLN A 16 20.34 -15.41 12.70
N LEU A 17 19.02 -15.64 12.72
CA LEU A 17 18.48 -17.01 12.71
C LEU A 17 18.70 -17.61 11.31
N SER A 18 19.37 -18.78 11.28
CA SER A 18 19.66 -19.58 10.09
C SER A 18 18.47 -19.65 9.11
N PRO A 19 18.71 -19.65 7.78
CA PRO A 19 17.63 -19.72 6.81
C PRO A 19 16.81 -21.01 7.02
N PRO A 20 15.47 -20.94 6.96
CA PRO A 20 14.62 -22.10 7.08
C PRO A 20 14.95 -23.12 5.97
N ASN A 21 15.09 -24.39 6.35
CA ASN A 21 15.27 -25.50 5.43
C ASN A 21 14.11 -25.52 4.41
N THR A 22 14.44 -25.35 3.12
CA THR A 22 13.48 -25.26 2.01
C THR A 22 12.95 -26.62 1.54
N ASN A 23 13.37 -27.73 2.16
CA ASN A 23 12.91 -29.07 1.78
C ASN A 23 11.74 -29.49 2.68
N PRO A 24 10.50 -29.56 2.17
CA PRO A 24 9.36 -30.02 2.96
C PRO A 24 9.51 -31.51 3.27
N GLU A 25 9.37 -31.89 4.54
CA GLU A 25 9.30 -33.31 4.90
C GLU A 25 8.02 -33.93 4.33
N PRO A 26 8.09 -35.13 3.71
CA PRO A 26 7.06 -35.64 2.80
C PRO A 26 5.72 -36.06 3.44
N ASN A 27 5.54 -35.95 4.76
CA ASN A 27 4.54 -36.74 5.48
C ASN A 27 3.65 -35.96 6.46
N GLN A 28 3.30 -34.68 6.22
CA GLN A 28 2.39 -33.94 7.10
C GLN A 28 1.05 -33.64 6.41
N PRO A 29 -0.11 -34.07 6.94
CA PRO A 29 -1.41 -33.81 6.34
C PRO A 29 -1.76 -32.31 6.38
N PHE A 30 -2.24 -31.81 5.23
CA PHE A 30 -2.60 -30.42 4.94
C PHE A 30 -3.78 -29.90 5.78
N ILE A 31 -3.55 -29.58 7.06
CA ILE A 31 -4.40 -28.63 7.79
C ILE A 31 -3.55 -27.83 8.79
N HIS A 32 -2.75 -26.90 8.29
CA HIS A 32 -2.13 -25.87 9.12
C HIS A 32 -2.63 -24.51 8.64
N LEU A 33 -3.44 -23.85 9.47
CA LEU A 33 -3.77 -22.43 9.31
C LEU A 33 -2.50 -21.63 9.61
N ASP A 34 -1.58 -21.60 8.64
CA ASP A 34 -0.26 -21.02 8.82
C ASP A 34 -0.30 -19.50 8.60
N PRO A 35 -0.16 -18.67 9.64
CA PRO A 35 0.12 -17.25 9.46
C PRO A 35 1.42 -17.03 8.68
N PHE A 36 2.30 -18.04 8.66
CA PHE A 36 3.55 -18.03 7.90
C PHE A 36 3.35 -18.05 6.38
N ILE A 37 2.23 -18.58 5.85
CA ILE A 37 1.89 -18.47 4.42
C ILE A 37 1.47 -17.04 4.10
N MET A 38 0.66 -16.42 4.97
CA MET A 38 0.25 -15.02 4.82
C MET A 38 1.46 -14.07 4.92
N ILE A 39 2.37 -14.31 5.86
CA ILE A 39 3.61 -13.55 5.99
C ILE A 39 4.51 -13.77 4.77
N ASN A 40 4.64 -15.01 4.25
CA ASN A 40 5.41 -15.30 3.03
C ASN A 40 4.88 -14.57 1.79
N TYR A 41 3.56 -14.43 1.67
CA TYR A 41 2.94 -13.69 0.57
C TYR A 41 3.23 -12.18 0.68
N LEU A 42 3.24 -11.63 1.90
CA LEU A 42 3.58 -10.23 2.15
C LEU A 42 5.08 -9.94 2.01
N THR A 43 5.96 -10.89 2.33
CA THR A 43 7.42 -10.74 2.23
C THR A 43 7.96 -10.96 0.81
N ASN A 44 7.26 -11.73 -0.04
CA ASN A 44 7.63 -11.91 -1.46
C ASN A 44 7.17 -10.77 -2.36
N LEU A 45 6.50 -9.74 -1.84
CA LEU A 45 6.17 -8.55 -2.62
C LEU A 45 7.42 -7.67 -2.75
N PRO A 46 7.84 -7.29 -3.98
CA PRO A 46 8.97 -6.39 -4.14
C PRO A 46 8.70 -5.07 -3.42
N ASN A 47 9.59 -4.69 -2.50
CA ASN A 47 9.43 -3.47 -1.70
C ASN A 47 9.59 -2.22 -2.58
N ARG A 48 8.47 -1.69 -3.08
CA ARG A 48 8.39 -0.47 -3.90
C ARG A 48 8.19 0.80 -3.08
N ILE A 49 8.22 0.72 -1.74
CA ILE A 49 7.92 1.84 -0.85
C ILE A 49 8.93 2.99 -1.01
N PRO A 50 10.26 2.75 -1.04
CA PRO A 50 11.24 3.84 -1.20
C PRO A 50 11.13 4.54 -2.55
N GLU A 51 10.85 3.80 -3.62
CA GLU A 51 10.62 4.36 -4.97
C GLU A 51 9.41 5.30 -4.98
N LYS A 52 8.31 4.87 -4.38
CA LYS A 52 7.09 5.70 -4.25
C LYS A 52 7.34 6.92 -3.38
N GLN A 53 8.02 6.77 -2.24
CA GLN A 53 8.36 7.90 -1.35
C GLN A 53 9.15 8.98 -2.07
N ARG A 54 10.18 8.60 -2.85
CA ARG A 54 10.95 9.54 -3.68
C ARG A 54 10.09 10.24 -4.73
N MET A 55 9.20 9.50 -5.42
CA MET A 55 8.24 10.09 -6.37
C MET A 55 7.28 11.09 -5.72
N PHE A 56 6.72 10.77 -4.55
CA PHE A 56 5.74 11.61 -3.89
C PHE A 56 6.35 12.85 -3.20
N GLN A 57 7.57 12.70 -2.65
CA GLN A 57 8.29 13.76 -1.94
C GLN A 57 9.00 14.72 -2.90
N GLY A 58 9.36 14.28 -4.12
CA GLY A 58 9.99 15.13 -5.14
C GLY A 58 9.03 15.98 -5.97
N ASP A 59 7.72 15.72 -5.90
CA ASP A 59 6.70 16.45 -6.67
C ASP A 59 5.97 17.47 -5.78
N HIS A 60 5.96 18.75 -6.17
CA HIS A 60 5.22 19.81 -5.45
C HIS A 60 3.72 19.86 -5.81
N ARG A 61 3.26 19.06 -6.76
CA ARG A 61 1.86 19.05 -7.20
C ARG A 61 0.94 18.53 -6.09
N LEU A 62 -0.31 18.97 -6.14
CA LEU A 62 -1.36 18.55 -5.20
C LEU A 62 -1.46 17.02 -5.17
N VAL A 63 -1.68 16.45 -3.98
CA VAL A 63 -1.63 15.00 -3.72
C VAL A 63 -2.49 14.19 -4.71
N HIS A 64 -3.66 14.71 -5.07
CA HIS A 64 -4.60 14.09 -6.01
C HIS A 64 -4.16 14.14 -7.48
N GLN A 65 -3.03 14.79 -7.81
CA GLN A 65 -2.50 14.92 -9.16
C GLN A 65 -1.06 14.41 -9.33
N LYS A 66 -0.41 13.97 -8.23
CA LYS A 66 0.99 13.55 -8.21
C LYS A 66 1.24 12.32 -9.09
N LEU A 67 0.24 11.47 -9.27
CA LEU A 67 0.39 10.28 -10.10
C LEU A 67 -0.15 10.52 -11.51
N PRO A 68 0.54 10.03 -12.56
CA PRO A 68 0.04 10.11 -13.92
C PRO A 68 -1.33 9.41 -14.07
N ARG A 69 -1.53 8.27 -13.38
CA ARG A 69 -2.86 7.61 -13.29
C ARG A 69 -3.92 8.47 -12.61
N ALA A 70 -3.53 9.38 -11.70
CA ALA A 70 -4.49 10.23 -11.00
C ALA A 70 -5.12 11.27 -11.94
N ARG A 71 -4.43 11.69 -13.02
CA ARG A 71 -5.04 12.55 -14.05
C ARG A 71 -6.22 11.87 -14.74
N LEU A 72 -6.11 10.58 -15.05
CA LEU A 72 -7.20 9.83 -15.67
C LEU A 72 -8.40 9.71 -14.72
N TYR A 73 -8.18 9.34 -13.46
CA TYR A 73 -9.24 9.24 -12.46
C TYR A 73 -9.94 10.59 -12.22
N MET A 74 -9.18 11.68 -12.12
CA MET A 74 -9.75 13.02 -11.95
C MET A 74 -10.54 13.46 -13.18
N GLY A 75 -10.04 13.17 -14.39
CA GLY A 75 -10.77 13.45 -15.63
C GLY A 75 -12.13 12.75 -15.66
N ILE A 76 -12.16 11.44 -15.38
CA ILE A 76 -13.42 10.67 -15.32
C ILE A 76 -14.34 11.25 -14.24
N TYR A 77 -13.82 11.52 -13.04
CA TYR A 77 -14.60 12.12 -11.95
C TYR A 77 -15.25 13.44 -12.38
N TYR A 78 -14.50 14.37 -12.97
CA TYR A 78 -15.04 15.66 -13.41
C TYR A 78 -16.09 15.51 -14.52
N THR A 79 -15.92 14.58 -15.45
CA THR A 79 -16.91 14.35 -16.51
C THR A 79 -18.24 13.83 -15.96
N ILE A 80 -18.20 12.82 -15.09
CA ILE A 80 -19.39 12.24 -14.47
C ILE A 80 -20.05 13.28 -13.56
N PHE A 81 -19.26 13.97 -12.73
CA PHE A 81 -19.77 14.98 -11.82
C PHE A 81 -20.44 16.13 -12.58
N GLY A 82 -19.78 16.66 -13.61
CA GLY A 82 -20.34 17.74 -14.44
C GLY A 82 -21.61 17.32 -15.17
N ALA A 83 -21.64 16.12 -15.75
CA ALA A 83 -22.82 15.58 -16.39
C ALA A 83 -23.98 15.42 -15.41
N SER A 84 -23.73 14.88 -14.22
CA SER A 84 -24.72 14.76 -13.15
C SER A 84 -25.26 16.12 -12.72
N MET A 85 -24.41 17.14 -12.62
CA MET A 85 -24.85 18.48 -12.23
C MET A 85 -25.80 19.10 -13.27
N LEU A 86 -25.45 18.98 -14.56
CA LEU A 86 -26.31 19.44 -15.66
C LEU A 86 -27.63 18.68 -15.71
N TRP A 87 -27.59 17.37 -15.46
CA TRP A 87 -28.78 16.54 -15.35
C TRP A 87 -29.70 17.01 -14.21
N SER A 88 -29.15 17.23 -13.02
CA SER A 88 -29.90 17.74 -11.87
C SER A 88 -30.50 19.13 -12.13
N ALA A 89 -29.72 20.04 -12.73
CA ALA A 89 -30.21 21.39 -13.06
C ALA A 89 -31.34 21.35 -14.09
N ASN A 90 -31.24 20.49 -15.11
CA ASN A 90 -32.30 20.29 -16.11
C ASN A 90 -33.56 19.67 -15.48
N GLY A 91 -33.39 18.69 -14.59
CA GLY A 91 -34.49 18.12 -13.82
C GLY A 91 -35.22 19.17 -12.97
N LEU A 92 -34.47 20.06 -12.31
CA LEU A 92 -35.06 21.16 -11.55
C LEU A 92 -35.79 22.17 -12.45
N TYR A 93 -35.23 22.52 -13.62
CA TYR A 93 -35.88 23.42 -14.58
C TYR A 93 -37.24 22.87 -15.03
N LYS A 94 -37.30 21.57 -15.35
CA LYS A 94 -38.54 20.87 -15.73
C LYS A 94 -39.54 20.75 -14.58
N LEU A 95 -39.10 20.88 -13.33
CA LEU A 95 -40.01 20.85 -12.17
C LEU A 95 -40.68 22.20 -11.98
N ILE A 96 -39.97 23.29 -12.27
CA ILE A 96 -40.45 24.67 -12.05
C ILE A 96 -41.35 25.15 -13.18
N ARG A 97 -41.15 24.66 -14.41
CA ARG A 97 -41.90 25.07 -15.60
C ARG A 97 -42.67 23.92 -16.22
#